data_AF-A0A919W3P0-F1
#
_entry.id   AF-A0A919W3P0-F1
#
_cell.length_a   1.000
_cell.length_b   1.000
_cell.length_c   1.000
_cell.angle_alpha   90.00
_cell.angle_beta   90.00
_cell.angle_gamma   90.00
#
_symmetry.space_group_name_H-M   'P 1'
#
loop_
_entity.id
_entity.type
_entity.pdbx_description
1 polymer ?
#
loop_
_entity_poly.entity_id
_entity_poly.type
_entity_poly.pdbx_seq_one_letter_code
_entity_poly.pdbx_strand_id
1 'polypeptide(L)'
;MTTPTRFAADKRWSEKAARPLRIFAGPGARPTEDELAALRTGLTRRDEPAAALVNAVRETPGLAIRDLHRALAAGPTADAPEPFRSFFDLVTQRPAWVDDRLLARGAEACRAFGMDAGLVLAYGSLLGGYRTAAALEPLVRTGRLTGGETLRRIKETSIWWRAVTAPGGLAPDGEGFRLSIHVRVMHALVNAQLEADPTWDWSGRGMPINQYDQASTLGVFSTSFLMHLRLLGVRVSGPDAAAVMHLWSYVGWLMGVEDAWLPRTERAGRRLLYHFLSNDPPPDANSVALARALIEMTDDRWERERALSVSTWLLGRHAMRDLGLPYRLPWYGLTRVAANLLVSQGLGRLPGGRKLLLARGERQARAQFARWDERARFH
;
A
#
# COMPACT_ATOMS: atom_id res chain seq x y z
N MET A 1 -28.40 2.00 2.56
CA MET A 1 -27.38 2.66 3.41
C MET A 1 -27.07 4.03 2.81
N THR A 2 -26.99 5.07 3.64
CA THR A 2 -26.66 6.44 3.23
C THR A 2 -25.17 6.55 2.89
N THR A 3 -24.79 7.29 1.85
CA THR A 3 -23.36 7.55 1.54
C THR A 3 -22.70 8.32 2.70
N PRO A 4 -21.52 7.90 3.19
CA PRO A 4 -20.79 8.66 4.21
C PRO A 4 -20.47 10.09 3.76
N THR A 5 -20.59 11.07 4.67
CA THR A 5 -20.48 12.49 4.33
C THR A 5 -19.08 12.91 3.89
N ARG A 6 -18.04 12.11 4.16
CA ARG A 6 -16.68 12.35 3.62
C ARG A 6 -16.60 12.21 2.10
N PHE A 7 -17.50 11.42 1.49
CA PHE A 7 -17.46 11.19 0.04
C PHE A 7 -17.78 12.49 -0.69
N ALA A 8 -16.81 12.94 -1.50
CA ALA A 8 -16.90 14.18 -2.25
C ALA A 8 -17.12 15.43 -1.37
N ALA A 9 -16.66 15.41 -0.11
CA ALA A 9 -16.87 16.51 0.86
C ALA A 9 -16.33 17.87 0.37
N ASP A 10 -15.20 17.88 -0.35
CA ASP A 10 -14.70 19.05 -1.06
C ASP A 10 -14.33 18.69 -2.52
N LYS A 11 -15.29 18.82 -3.42
CA LYS A 11 -15.09 18.56 -4.86
C LYS A 11 -14.06 19.48 -5.51
N ARG A 12 -13.93 20.71 -5.04
CA ARG A 12 -12.99 21.68 -5.63
C ARG A 12 -11.56 21.30 -5.31
N TRP A 13 -11.28 20.95 -4.05
CA TRP A 13 -9.98 20.48 -3.62
C TRP A 13 -9.63 19.14 -4.29
N SER A 14 -10.51 18.15 -4.21
CA SER A 14 -10.27 16.78 -4.70
C SER A 14 -10.04 16.73 -6.22
N GLU A 15 -10.85 17.43 -7.03
CA GLU A 15 -10.61 17.51 -8.49
C GLU A 15 -9.29 18.21 -8.82
N LYS A 16 -8.92 19.25 -8.07
CA LYS A 16 -7.62 19.92 -8.24
C LYS A 16 -6.47 18.99 -7.87
N ALA A 17 -6.59 18.23 -6.79
CA ALA A 17 -5.60 17.26 -6.34
C ALA A 17 -5.44 16.09 -7.33
N ALA A 18 -6.55 15.59 -7.88
CA ALA A 18 -6.61 14.44 -8.78
C ALA A 18 -6.33 14.79 -10.26
N ARG A 19 -6.27 16.08 -10.61
CA ARG A 19 -6.06 16.54 -12.00
C ARG A 19 -4.89 15.86 -12.74
N PRO A 20 -3.69 15.68 -12.13
CA PRO A 20 -2.61 14.96 -12.81
C PRO A 20 -2.99 13.53 -13.17
N LEU A 21 -3.63 12.79 -12.24
CA LEU A 21 -4.10 11.43 -12.48
C LEU A 21 -5.11 11.38 -13.62
N ARG A 22 -6.03 12.35 -13.68
CA ARG A 22 -7.01 12.46 -14.78
C ARG A 22 -6.33 12.61 -16.14
N ILE A 23 -5.30 13.45 -16.22
CA ILE A 23 -4.54 13.67 -17.46
C ILE A 23 -3.84 12.38 -17.87
N PHE A 24 -3.17 11.69 -16.92
CA PHE A 24 -2.45 10.45 -17.22
C PHE A 24 -3.36 9.24 -17.46
N ALA A 25 -4.59 9.23 -16.94
CA ALA A 25 -5.59 8.21 -17.23
C ALA A 25 -6.17 8.34 -18.65
N GLY A 26 -6.12 9.55 -19.23
CA GLY A 26 -6.53 9.83 -20.61
C GLY A 26 -8.04 9.89 -20.81
N PRO A 27 -8.53 9.70 -22.05
CA PRO A 27 -9.96 9.71 -22.37
C PRO A 27 -10.75 8.69 -21.55
N GLY A 28 -11.93 9.08 -21.09
CA GLY A 28 -12.79 8.24 -20.24
C GLY A 28 -12.30 8.12 -18.78
N ALA A 29 -11.46 9.06 -18.31
CA ALA A 29 -10.98 9.03 -16.92
C ALA A 29 -12.07 9.27 -15.88
N ARG A 30 -13.09 10.09 -16.19
CA ARG A 30 -14.18 10.40 -15.27
C ARG A 30 -15.02 9.16 -14.97
N PRO A 31 -15.44 8.97 -13.71
CA PRO A 31 -16.31 7.86 -13.37
C PRO A 31 -17.67 8.06 -14.04
N THR A 32 -18.26 6.95 -14.47
CA THR A 32 -19.67 6.81 -14.81
C THR A 32 -20.54 6.84 -13.54
N GLU A 33 -21.85 6.95 -13.69
CA GLU A 33 -22.77 6.88 -12.54
C GLU A 33 -22.69 5.52 -11.83
N ASP A 34 -22.52 4.43 -12.57
CA ASP A 34 -22.35 3.09 -11.99
C ASP A 34 -21.04 2.98 -11.19
N GLU A 35 -19.93 3.53 -11.72
CA GLU A 35 -18.66 3.60 -11.00
C GLU A 35 -18.79 4.49 -9.74
N LEU A 36 -19.52 5.60 -9.79
CA LEU A 36 -19.81 6.44 -8.63
C LEU A 36 -20.64 5.71 -7.58
N ALA A 37 -21.67 4.96 -8.00
CA ALA A 37 -22.48 4.14 -7.10
C ALA A 37 -21.64 3.02 -6.45
N ALA A 38 -20.73 2.40 -7.21
CA ALA A 38 -19.79 1.41 -6.69
C ALA A 38 -18.85 2.02 -5.64
N LEU A 39 -18.29 3.22 -5.88
CA LEU A 39 -17.44 3.92 -4.91
C LEU A 39 -18.20 4.22 -3.60
N ARG A 40 -19.44 4.71 -3.70
CA ARG A 40 -20.29 4.99 -2.52
C ARG A 40 -20.58 3.71 -1.73
N THR A 41 -20.86 2.62 -2.43
CA THR A 41 -21.12 1.30 -1.82
C THR A 41 -19.86 0.72 -1.19
N GLY A 42 -18.69 0.90 -1.82
CA GLY A 42 -17.40 0.45 -1.32
C GLY A 42 -17.04 1.03 0.05
N LEU A 43 -17.53 2.23 0.38
CA LEU A 43 -17.33 2.87 1.70
C LEU A 43 -18.11 2.21 2.84
N THR A 44 -19.13 1.39 2.53
CA THR A 44 -19.96 0.70 3.53
C THR A 44 -19.74 -0.81 3.56
N ARG A 45 -18.85 -1.33 2.71
CA ARG A 45 -18.53 -2.77 2.63
C ARG A 45 -17.18 -3.06 3.26
N ARG A 46 -17.11 -4.13 4.03
CA ARG A 46 -15.87 -4.71 4.57
C ARG A 46 -15.57 -6.05 3.88
N ASP A 47 -14.45 -6.65 4.25
CA ASP A 47 -14.11 -8.03 3.93
C ASP A 47 -14.93 -9.02 4.78
N GLU A 48 -16.08 -9.47 4.25
CA GLU A 48 -16.97 -10.37 4.98
C GLU A 48 -16.35 -11.74 5.33
N PRO A 49 -15.59 -12.42 4.46
CA PRO A 49 -14.92 -13.67 4.85
C PRO A 49 -14.01 -13.54 6.06
N ALA A 50 -13.20 -12.47 6.13
CA ALA A 50 -12.32 -12.26 7.27
C ALA A 50 -13.09 -11.80 8.53
N ALA A 51 -14.16 -11.01 8.36
CA ALA A 51 -15.05 -10.64 9.47
C ALA A 51 -15.77 -11.86 10.05
N ALA A 52 -16.27 -12.76 9.20
CA ALA A 52 -16.91 -14.01 9.62
C ALA A 52 -15.94 -14.91 10.40
N LEU A 53 -14.68 -15.00 9.97
CA LEU A 53 -13.64 -15.71 10.73
C LEU A 53 -13.47 -15.13 12.14
N VAL A 54 -13.34 -13.81 12.27
CA VAL A 54 -13.18 -13.15 13.57
C VAL A 54 -14.38 -13.39 14.47
N ASN A 55 -15.60 -13.32 13.93
CA ASN A 55 -16.83 -13.58 14.69
C ASN A 55 -16.92 -15.05 15.12
N ALA A 56 -16.64 -15.99 14.21
CA ALA A 56 -16.64 -17.42 14.53
C ALA A 56 -15.63 -17.77 15.64
N VAL A 57 -14.43 -17.17 15.64
CA VAL A 57 -13.45 -17.35 16.73
C VAL A 57 -13.97 -16.80 18.07
N ARG A 58 -14.73 -15.70 18.07
CA ARG A 58 -15.33 -15.12 19.29
C ARG A 58 -16.50 -15.95 19.82
N GLU A 59 -17.27 -16.57 18.93
CA GLU A 59 -18.48 -17.32 19.27
C GLU A 59 -18.19 -18.79 19.62
N THR A 60 -17.09 -19.36 19.12
CA THR A 60 -16.75 -20.77 19.36
C THR A 60 -16.13 -20.97 20.75
N PRO A 61 -16.75 -21.76 21.65
CA PRO A 61 -16.18 -22.03 22.97
C PRO A 61 -14.81 -22.71 22.86
N GLY A 62 -13.84 -22.21 23.61
CA GLY A 62 -12.48 -22.76 23.64
C GLY A 62 -11.53 -22.24 22.56
N LEU A 63 -12.00 -21.42 21.62
CA LEU A 63 -11.13 -20.67 20.71
C LEU A 63 -10.90 -19.25 21.23
N ALA A 64 -9.69 -18.74 21.01
CA ALA A 64 -9.34 -17.35 21.28
C ALA A 64 -8.53 -16.75 20.13
N ILE A 65 -8.38 -15.42 20.13
CA ILE A 65 -7.58 -14.70 19.13
C ILE A 65 -6.12 -15.19 19.07
N ARG A 66 -5.56 -15.67 20.19
CA ARG A 66 -4.22 -16.29 20.22
C ARG A 66 -4.15 -17.55 19.34
N ASP A 67 -5.24 -18.32 19.27
CA ASP A 67 -5.32 -19.54 18.49
C ASP A 67 -5.44 -19.22 17.00
N LEU A 68 -6.10 -18.12 16.65
CA LEU A 68 -6.09 -17.54 15.29
C LEU A 68 -4.67 -17.15 14.86
N HIS A 69 -3.92 -16.45 15.72
CA HIS A 69 -2.51 -16.13 15.42
C HIS A 69 -1.66 -17.38 15.24
N ARG A 70 -1.87 -18.41 16.07
CA ARG A 70 -1.17 -19.70 15.93
C ARG A 70 -1.54 -20.41 14.63
N ALA A 71 -2.81 -20.44 14.26
CA ALA A 71 -3.28 -21.04 13.01
C ALA A 71 -2.69 -20.34 11.77
N LEU A 72 -2.66 -19.01 11.76
CA LEU A 72 -2.01 -18.23 10.69
C LEU A 72 -0.50 -18.48 10.60
N ALA A 73 0.16 -18.72 11.74
CA ALA A 73 1.58 -19.06 11.80
C ALA A 73 1.86 -20.54 11.46
N ALA A 74 0.90 -21.44 11.61
CA ALA A 74 1.03 -22.83 11.21
C ALA A 74 0.71 -23.04 9.72
N GLY A 75 -0.20 -22.23 9.16
CA GLY A 75 -0.79 -22.45 7.84
C GLY A 75 -1.95 -23.45 7.88
N PRO A 76 -2.48 -23.86 6.72
CA PRO A 76 -3.59 -24.80 6.64
C PRO A 76 -3.19 -26.18 7.20
N THR A 77 -3.99 -26.72 8.13
CA THR A 77 -3.84 -28.08 8.67
C THR A 77 -5.19 -28.79 8.73
N ALA A 78 -5.20 -30.11 8.53
CA ALA A 78 -6.42 -30.91 8.59
C ALA A 78 -7.10 -30.86 9.98
N ASP A 79 -6.29 -30.77 11.03
CA ASP A 79 -6.73 -30.72 12.43
C ASP A 79 -7.15 -29.32 12.89
N ALA A 80 -7.04 -28.29 12.04
CA ALA A 80 -7.47 -26.96 12.40
C ALA A 80 -9.00 -26.92 12.65
N PRO A 81 -9.46 -26.17 13.67
CA PRO A 81 -10.88 -25.88 13.86
C PRO A 81 -11.59 -25.39 12.58
N GLU A 82 -12.87 -25.72 12.45
CA GLU A 82 -13.67 -25.45 11.23
C GLU A 82 -13.56 -24.01 10.72
N PRO A 83 -13.64 -22.95 11.55
CA PRO A 83 -13.58 -21.59 11.05
C PRO A 83 -12.26 -21.28 10.33
N PHE A 84 -11.15 -21.84 10.82
CA PHE A 84 -9.84 -21.68 10.20
C PHE A 84 -9.74 -22.44 8.88
N ARG A 85 -10.25 -23.68 8.83
CA ARG A 85 -10.25 -24.48 7.58
C ARG A 85 -11.06 -23.79 6.49
N SER A 86 -12.29 -23.39 6.78
CA SER A 86 -13.17 -22.70 5.82
C SER A 86 -12.53 -21.42 5.26
N PHE A 87 -11.84 -20.65 6.11
CA PHE A 87 -11.09 -19.48 5.65
C PHE A 87 -9.85 -19.84 4.82
N PHE A 88 -9.09 -20.86 5.22
CA PHE A 88 -7.93 -21.33 4.47
C PHE A 88 -8.30 -21.90 3.10
N ASP A 89 -9.40 -22.65 3.01
CA ASP A 89 -9.92 -23.18 1.74
C ASP A 89 -10.25 -22.02 0.78
N LEU A 90 -10.85 -20.94 1.29
CA LEU A 90 -11.14 -19.75 0.49
C LEU A 90 -9.88 -19.07 -0.06
N VAL A 91 -8.84 -18.88 0.76
CA VAL A 91 -7.62 -18.16 0.33
C VAL A 91 -6.66 -19.04 -0.47
N THR A 92 -6.78 -20.36 -0.36
CA THR A 92 -6.00 -21.33 -1.16
C THR A 92 -6.65 -21.63 -2.52
N GLN A 93 -7.94 -21.35 -2.69
CA GLN A 93 -8.63 -21.37 -3.98
C GLN A 93 -8.20 -20.19 -4.86
N ARG A 94 -7.00 -20.32 -5.43
CA ARG A 94 -6.39 -19.31 -6.29
C ARG A 94 -7.23 -19.03 -7.54
N PRO A 95 -7.48 -17.75 -7.90
CA PRO A 95 -8.24 -17.42 -9.10
C PRO A 95 -7.56 -17.88 -10.39
N ALA A 96 -8.36 -18.26 -11.39
CA ALA A 96 -7.88 -18.78 -12.68
C ALA A 96 -7.02 -17.77 -13.47
N TRP A 97 -7.19 -16.47 -13.23
CA TRP A 97 -6.44 -15.42 -13.93
C TRP A 97 -4.98 -15.29 -13.45
N VAL A 98 -4.61 -15.91 -12.32
CA VAL A 98 -3.30 -15.69 -11.70
C VAL A 98 -2.20 -16.51 -12.40
N ASP A 99 -1.32 -15.85 -13.13
CA ASP A 99 -0.13 -16.43 -13.81
C ASP A 99 1.15 -16.34 -12.95
N ASP A 100 1.77 -17.50 -12.65
CA ASP A 100 3.02 -17.61 -11.89
C ASP A 100 4.23 -16.93 -12.55
N ARG A 101 4.29 -16.92 -13.88
CA ARG A 101 5.38 -16.27 -14.62
C ARG A 101 5.33 -14.76 -14.42
N LEU A 102 4.12 -14.19 -14.40
CA LEU A 102 3.92 -12.78 -14.10
C LEU A 102 4.19 -12.45 -12.63
N LEU A 103 3.79 -13.32 -11.69
CA LEU A 103 4.14 -13.15 -10.27
C LEU A 103 5.67 -13.11 -10.08
N ALA A 104 6.38 -14.10 -10.61
CA ALA A 104 7.84 -14.18 -10.51
C ALA A 104 8.52 -12.97 -11.17
N ARG A 105 8.07 -12.56 -12.36
CA ARG A 105 8.62 -11.39 -13.06
C ARG A 105 8.36 -10.09 -12.31
N GLY A 106 7.15 -9.90 -11.78
CA GLY A 106 6.75 -8.70 -11.04
C GLY A 106 7.55 -8.57 -9.75
N ALA A 107 7.69 -9.68 -9.01
CA ALA A 107 8.50 -9.79 -7.80
C ALA A 107 9.97 -9.43 -8.08
N GLU A 108 10.56 -10.00 -9.14
CA GLU A 108 11.93 -9.68 -9.55
C GLU A 108 12.09 -8.22 -9.98
N ALA A 109 11.12 -7.66 -10.71
CA ALA A 109 11.15 -6.25 -11.12
C ALA A 109 11.12 -5.31 -9.90
N CYS A 110 10.22 -5.55 -8.95
CA CYS A 110 10.15 -4.81 -7.68
C CYS A 110 11.50 -4.80 -6.94
N ARG A 111 12.20 -5.93 -6.90
CA ARG A 111 13.53 -6.05 -6.29
C ARG A 111 14.61 -5.34 -7.10
N ALA A 112 14.55 -5.42 -8.42
CA ALA A 112 15.53 -4.79 -9.31
C ALA A 112 15.47 -3.24 -9.28
N PHE A 113 14.35 -2.65 -8.84
CA PHE A 113 14.25 -1.20 -8.60
C PHE A 113 15.06 -0.74 -7.37
N GLY A 114 15.49 -1.66 -6.51
CA GLY A 114 16.41 -1.38 -5.41
C GLY A 114 15.93 -0.29 -4.45
N MET A 115 16.84 0.59 -4.04
CA MET A 115 16.53 1.65 -3.07
C MET A 115 15.44 2.63 -3.54
N ASP A 116 15.28 2.82 -4.86
CA ASP A 116 14.25 3.73 -5.38
C ASP A 116 12.85 3.19 -5.10
N ALA A 117 12.66 1.86 -5.04
CA ALA A 117 11.40 1.27 -4.58
C ALA A 117 11.05 1.73 -3.15
N GLY A 118 12.02 1.70 -2.24
CA GLY A 118 11.83 2.17 -0.87
C GLY A 118 11.53 3.67 -0.78
N LEU A 119 12.22 4.49 -1.58
CA LEU A 119 11.98 5.94 -1.63
C LEU A 119 10.57 6.26 -2.13
N VAL A 120 10.11 5.62 -3.22
CA VAL A 120 8.78 5.89 -3.75
C VAL A 120 7.69 5.35 -2.82
N LEU A 121 7.90 4.20 -2.17
CA LEU A 121 6.92 3.65 -1.22
C LEU A 121 6.76 4.57 0.00
N ALA A 122 7.87 5.08 0.55
CA ALA A 122 7.82 5.98 1.70
C ALA A 122 7.26 7.36 1.32
N TYR A 123 7.82 8.01 0.29
CA TYR A 123 7.58 9.44 0.04
C TYR A 123 6.64 9.74 -1.12
N GLY A 124 6.42 8.78 -2.03
CA GLY A 124 5.43 8.89 -3.10
C GLY A 124 4.10 8.26 -2.72
N SER A 125 4.13 7.03 -2.19
CA SER A 125 2.94 6.24 -1.86
C SER A 125 2.41 6.53 -0.46
N LEU A 126 3.19 6.28 0.60
CA LEU A 126 2.73 6.44 1.98
C LEU A 126 2.46 7.90 2.33
N LEU A 127 3.45 8.79 2.13
CA LEU A 127 3.27 10.23 2.33
C LEU A 127 2.19 10.82 1.42
N GLY A 128 2.10 10.34 0.17
CA GLY A 128 1.04 10.74 -0.76
C GLY A 128 -0.35 10.31 -0.29
N GLY A 129 -0.47 9.12 0.32
CA GLY A 129 -1.70 8.61 0.92
C GLY A 129 -2.17 9.43 2.13
N TYR A 130 -1.24 9.99 2.91
CA TYR A 130 -1.56 10.91 4.00
C TYR A 130 -2.14 12.25 3.53
N ARG A 131 -2.14 12.54 2.23
CA ARG A 131 -2.71 13.79 1.70
C ARG A 131 -4.24 13.82 1.75
N THR A 132 -4.88 12.70 2.04
CA THR A 132 -6.34 12.60 2.20
C THR A 132 -6.66 12.13 3.61
N ALA A 133 -7.73 12.65 4.20
CA ALA A 133 -8.20 12.21 5.52
C ALA A 133 -9.01 10.89 5.47
N ALA A 134 -9.01 10.17 4.34
CA ALA A 134 -9.88 9.01 4.11
C ALA A 134 -9.55 7.86 5.07
N ALA A 135 -8.38 7.23 4.92
CA ALA A 135 -8.04 5.97 5.58
C ALA A 135 -7.19 6.13 6.86
N LEU A 136 -7.04 7.35 7.40
CA LEU A 136 -6.05 7.65 8.44
C LEU A 136 -6.51 7.32 9.87
N GLU A 137 -7.81 7.41 10.14
CA GLU A 137 -8.36 7.26 11.50
C GLU A 137 -8.03 5.92 12.15
N PRO A 138 -8.16 4.75 11.46
CA PRO A 138 -7.74 3.47 12.05
C PRO A 138 -6.26 3.45 12.47
N LEU A 139 -5.40 4.15 11.75
CA LEU A 139 -3.97 4.20 12.05
C LEU A 139 -3.68 5.02 13.32
N VAL A 140 -4.40 6.11 13.50
CA VAL A 140 -4.28 7.00 14.67
C VAL A 140 -4.88 6.34 15.91
N ARG A 141 -6.09 5.77 15.80
CA ARG A 141 -6.77 5.12 16.95
C ARG A 141 -6.07 3.88 17.46
N THR A 142 -5.38 3.15 16.58
CA THR A 142 -4.55 2.02 17.03
C THR A 142 -3.24 2.46 17.66
N GLY A 143 -2.93 3.76 17.69
CA GLY A 143 -1.78 4.35 18.36
C GLY A 143 -0.43 4.05 17.71
N ARG A 144 -0.41 3.49 16.48
CA ARG A 144 0.81 2.87 15.92
C ARG A 144 1.59 3.72 14.92
N LEU A 145 1.30 5.02 14.77
CA LEU A 145 2.01 5.90 13.81
C LEU A 145 2.41 7.28 14.36
N THR A 146 2.59 7.40 15.68
CA THR A 146 3.19 8.60 16.29
C THR A 146 4.53 8.24 16.91
N GLY A 147 5.53 9.13 16.78
CA GLY A 147 6.86 8.94 17.35
C GLY A 147 7.61 7.70 16.84
N GLY A 148 8.32 7.00 17.74
CA GLY A 148 9.18 5.85 17.45
C GLY A 148 8.48 4.62 16.85
N GLU A 149 7.15 4.52 16.96
CA GLU A 149 6.35 3.46 16.34
C GLU A 149 6.30 3.57 14.81
N THR A 150 6.48 4.77 14.26
CA THR A 150 6.47 5.02 12.80
C THR A 150 7.55 4.20 12.10
N LEU A 151 8.77 4.19 12.64
CA LEU A 151 9.88 3.42 12.08
C LEU A 151 9.61 1.92 12.17
N ARG A 152 9.04 1.44 13.28
CA ARG A 152 8.66 0.03 13.45
C ARG A 152 7.66 -0.41 12.38
N ARG A 153 6.62 0.38 12.12
CA ARG A 153 5.62 0.09 11.06
C ARG A 153 6.21 0.07 9.66
N ILE A 154 7.14 0.98 9.36
CA ILE A 154 7.85 0.99 8.07
C ILE A 154 8.69 -0.28 7.93
N LYS A 155 9.34 -0.73 9.01
CA LYS A 155 10.05 -2.02 9.01
C LYS A 155 9.10 -3.19 8.79
N GLU A 156 7.97 -3.27 9.50
CA GLU A 156 6.94 -4.32 9.32
C GLU A 156 6.48 -4.41 7.85
N THR A 157 6.12 -3.26 7.26
CA THR A 157 5.69 -3.19 5.86
C THR A 157 6.82 -3.56 4.89
N SER A 158 8.06 -3.21 5.22
CA SER A 158 9.24 -3.56 4.42
C SER A 158 9.56 -5.06 4.49
N ILE A 159 9.34 -5.71 5.64
CA ILE A 159 9.45 -7.16 5.80
C ILE A 159 8.40 -7.86 4.93
N TRP A 160 7.14 -7.43 5.03
CA TRP A 160 6.07 -7.96 4.19
C TRP A 160 6.35 -7.77 2.70
N TRP A 161 6.78 -6.58 2.27
CA TRP A 161 7.17 -6.31 0.89
C TRP A 161 8.28 -7.25 0.41
N ARG A 162 9.31 -7.48 1.24
CA ARG A 162 10.42 -8.39 0.92
C ARG A 162 9.94 -9.83 0.78
N ALA A 163 9.05 -10.29 1.65
CA ALA A 163 8.48 -11.62 1.58
C ALA A 163 7.60 -11.81 0.33
N VAL A 164 6.74 -10.85 0.02
CA VAL A 164 5.90 -10.85 -1.20
C VAL A 164 6.73 -10.87 -2.47
N THR A 165 7.84 -10.13 -2.50
CA THR A 165 8.70 -10.02 -3.69
C THR A 165 9.82 -11.06 -3.74
N ALA A 166 9.93 -11.94 -2.74
CA ALA A 166 10.89 -13.04 -2.75
C ALA A 166 10.58 -14.06 -3.87
N PRO A 167 11.57 -14.79 -4.39
CA PRO A 167 11.30 -15.91 -5.30
C PRO A 167 10.37 -16.92 -4.61
N GLY A 168 9.25 -17.27 -5.24
CA GLY A 168 8.24 -18.15 -4.64
C GLY A 168 7.49 -17.54 -3.45
N GLY A 169 7.65 -16.24 -3.17
CA GLY A 169 7.07 -15.60 -2.00
C GLY A 169 5.54 -15.66 -1.93
N LEU A 170 4.87 -15.76 -3.07
CA LEU A 170 3.41 -15.89 -3.19
C LEU A 170 2.95 -17.29 -3.61
N ALA A 171 3.82 -18.30 -3.54
CA ALA A 171 3.37 -19.69 -3.62
C ALA A 171 2.42 -20.01 -2.43
N PRO A 172 1.57 -21.06 -2.50
CA PRO A 172 0.59 -21.38 -1.45
C PRO A 172 1.14 -21.54 -0.03
N ASP A 173 2.44 -21.80 0.13
CA ASP A 173 3.17 -21.91 1.40
C ASP A 173 4.21 -20.80 1.59
N GLY A 174 4.33 -19.89 0.62
CA GLY A 174 5.30 -18.80 0.59
C GLY A 174 5.09 -17.81 1.74
N GLU A 175 6.19 -17.27 2.25
CA GLU A 175 6.16 -16.31 3.36
C GLU A 175 5.30 -15.09 3.04
N GLY A 176 5.40 -14.55 1.82
CA GLY A 176 4.60 -13.41 1.36
C GLY A 176 3.11 -13.72 1.29
N PHE A 177 2.73 -14.93 0.87
CA PHE A 177 1.34 -15.39 0.87
C PHE A 177 0.80 -15.41 2.31
N ARG A 178 1.52 -16.07 3.22
CA ARG A 178 1.15 -16.19 4.63
C ARG A 178 1.05 -14.83 5.32
N LEU A 179 2.02 -13.94 5.11
CA LEU A 179 2.01 -12.60 5.69
C LEU A 179 0.86 -11.75 5.10
N SER A 180 0.52 -11.91 3.82
CA SER A 180 -0.63 -11.19 3.22
C SER A 180 -1.95 -11.61 3.85
N ILE A 181 -2.14 -12.91 4.09
CA ILE A 181 -3.31 -13.43 4.82
C ILE A 181 -3.31 -12.96 6.27
N HIS A 182 -2.15 -12.96 6.93
CA HIS A 182 -2.02 -12.44 8.28
C HIS A 182 -2.47 -10.98 8.37
N VAL A 183 -2.04 -10.12 7.43
CA VAL A 183 -2.47 -8.72 7.36
C VAL A 183 -3.99 -8.61 7.12
N ARG A 184 -4.56 -9.44 6.23
CA ARG A 184 -6.02 -9.49 5.99
C ARG A 184 -6.80 -9.74 7.28
N VAL A 185 -6.40 -10.75 8.05
CA VAL A 185 -7.03 -11.07 9.32
C VAL A 185 -6.80 -9.97 10.36
N MET A 186 -5.61 -9.39 10.42
CA MET A 186 -5.33 -8.24 11.27
C MET A 186 -6.26 -7.05 10.96
N HIS A 187 -6.56 -6.78 9.69
CA HIS A 187 -7.54 -5.77 9.31
C HIS A 187 -8.94 -6.10 9.83
N ALA A 188 -9.39 -7.35 9.72
CA ALA A 188 -10.69 -7.77 10.25
C ALA A 188 -10.77 -7.64 11.78
N LEU A 189 -9.69 -7.94 12.50
CA LEU A 189 -9.62 -7.74 13.96
C LEU A 189 -9.71 -6.25 14.33
N VAL A 190 -9.01 -5.38 13.60
CA VAL A 190 -9.08 -3.93 13.80
C VAL A 190 -10.47 -3.39 13.47
N ASN A 191 -11.10 -3.85 12.38
CA ASN A 191 -12.49 -3.53 12.08
C ASN A 191 -13.41 -3.93 13.22
N ALA A 192 -13.36 -5.18 13.67
CA ALA A 192 -14.21 -5.67 14.75
C ALA A 192 -14.00 -4.92 16.09
N GLN A 193 -12.83 -4.29 16.29
CA GLN A 193 -12.59 -3.39 17.43
C GLN A 193 -13.23 -2.01 17.20
N LEU A 194 -13.01 -1.41 16.03
CA LEU A 194 -13.53 -0.07 15.70
C LEU A 194 -15.06 -0.06 15.55
N GLU A 195 -15.64 -1.15 15.04
CA GLU A 195 -17.10 -1.30 14.95
C GLU A 195 -17.77 -1.36 16.33
N ALA A 196 -17.06 -1.89 17.34
CA ALA A 196 -17.52 -1.94 18.72
C ALA A 196 -17.25 -0.64 19.49
N ASP A 197 -16.50 0.30 18.92
CA ASP A 197 -16.18 1.58 19.54
C ASP A 197 -17.37 2.54 19.38
N PRO A 198 -18.04 2.95 20.49
CA PRO A 198 -19.21 3.82 20.42
C PRO A 198 -18.88 5.24 19.93
N THR A 199 -17.59 5.60 19.86
CA THR A 199 -17.13 6.91 19.38
C THR A 199 -16.75 6.91 17.89
N TRP A 200 -16.99 5.81 17.17
CA TRP A 200 -16.75 5.76 15.73
C TRP A 200 -17.79 6.59 14.96
N ASP A 201 -17.33 7.54 14.15
CA ASP A 201 -18.21 8.37 13.31
C ASP A 201 -18.64 7.60 12.05
N TRP A 202 -19.71 6.83 12.18
CA TRP A 202 -20.32 6.10 11.08
C TRP A 202 -20.84 7.01 9.96
N SER A 203 -21.38 8.18 10.31
CA SER A 203 -22.00 9.10 9.36
C SER A 203 -20.99 9.76 8.44
N GLY A 204 -19.84 10.14 8.98
CA GLY A 204 -18.74 10.76 8.24
C GLY A 204 -17.84 9.74 7.58
N ARG A 205 -17.47 8.66 8.28
CA ARG A 205 -16.41 7.75 7.84
C ARG A 205 -16.92 6.50 7.13
N GLY A 206 -18.13 6.05 7.45
CA GLY A 206 -18.62 4.75 6.99
C GLY A 206 -17.92 3.59 7.70
N MET A 207 -17.80 2.47 7.01
CA MET A 207 -17.20 1.24 7.55
C MET A 207 -15.67 1.43 7.71
N PRO A 208 -15.05 1.10 8.86
CA PRO A 208 -13.58 1.07 8.97
C PRO A 208 -12.97 0.05 7.99
N ILE A 209 -11.75 0.32 7.50
CA ILE A 209 -10.99 -0.52 6.56
C ILE A 209 -11.89 -1.15 5.48
N ASN A 210 -12.72 -0.30 4.86
CA ASN A 210 -13.70 -0.70 3.86
C ASN A 210 -13.04 -0.99 2.51
N GLN A 211 -13.82 -1.57 1.58
CA GLN A 211 -13.35 -1.96 0.26
C GLN A 211 -12.83 -0.79 -0.58
N TYR A 212 -13.44 0.39 -0.45
CA TYR A 212 -12.96 1.61 -1.11
C TYR A 212 -11.55 1.99 -0.64
N ASP A 213 -11.33 2.05 0.68
CA ASP A 213 -10.06 2.46 1.27
C ASP A 213 -8.97 1.39 1.04
N GLN A 214 -9.32 0.10 1.09
CA GLN A 214 -8.41 -0.99 0.76
C GLN A 214 -7.97 -0.96 -0.71
N ALA A 215 -8.91 -0.74 -1.64
CA ALA A 215 -8.62 -0.62 -3.06
C ALA A 215 -7.76 0.62 -3.39
N SER A 216 -8.05 1.76 -2.75
CA SER A 216 -7.24 2.98 -2.87
C SER A 216 -5.80 2.73 -2.39
N THR A 217 -5.66 2.06 -1.23
CA THR A 217 -4.36 1.67 -0.69
C THR A 217 -3.61 0.72 -1.64
N LEU A 218 -4.30 -0.27 -2.20
CA LEU A 218 -3.71 -1.16 -3.22
C LEU A 218 -3.21 -0.39 -4.45
N GLY A 219 -3.95 0.65 -4.86
CA GLY A 219 -3.57 1.57 -5.92
C GLY A 219 -2.24 2.28 -5.64
N VAL A 220 -1.93 2.60 -4.37
CA VAL A 220 -0.68 3.27 -4.03
C VAL A 220 0.55 2.34 -4.06
N PHE A 221 0.38 1.04 -3.81
CA PHE A 221 1.43 0.03 -3.95
C PHE A 221 1.69 -0.39 -5.41
N SER A 222 0.68 -0.27 -6.26
CA SER A 222 0.71 -0.73 -7.64
C SER A 222 0.94 0.41 -8.64
N THR A 223 -0.11 1.17 -8.93
CA THR A 223 -0.11 2.17 -10.00
C THR A 223 0.71 3.39 -9.61
N SER A 224 0.48 3.94 -8.41
CA SER A 224 1.23 5.11 -7.92
C SER A 224 2.72 4.80 -7.81
N PHE A 225 3.06 3.60 -7.34
CA PHE A 225 4.44 3.10 -7.27
C PHE A 225 5.14 3.15 -8.64
N LEU A 226 4.52 2.60 -9.69
CA LEU A 226 5.07 2.61 -11.04
C LEU A 226 5.15 4.03 -11.63
N MET A 227 4.22 4.92 -11.29
CA MET A 227 4.27 6.34 -11.70
C MET A 227 5.45 7.06 -11.04
N HIS A 228 5.60 6.94 -9.73
CA HIS A 228 6.66 7.59 -8.97
C HIS A 228 8.06 7.07 -9.32
N LEU A 229 8.21 5.77 -9.63
CA LEU A 229 9.46 5.23 -10.17
C LEU A 229 9.87 5.93 -11.48
N ARG A 230 8.92 6.12 -12.39
CA ARG A 230 9.17 6.84 -13.65
C ARG A 230 9.50 8.32 -13.41
N LEU A 231 8.89 8.96 -12.42
CA LEU A 231 9.26 10.32 -12.02
C LEU A 231 10.70 10.40 -11.46
N LEU A 232 11.23 9.34 -10.86
CA LEU A 232 12.65 9.24 -10.48
C LEU A 232 13.56 8.78 -11.63
N GLY A 233 13.08 8.74 -12.87
CA GLY A 233 13.89 8.36 -14.04
C GLY A 233 14.18 6.85 -14.15
N VAL A 234 13.58 6.02 -13.29
CA VAL A 234 13.74 4.56 -13.33
C VAL A 234 13.07 4.02 -14.60
N ARG A 235 13.75 3.11 -15.30
CA ARG A 235 13.18 2.39 -16.44
C ARG A 235 12.22 1.33 -15.93
N VAL A 236 10.94 1.51 -16.24
CA VAL A 236 9.92 0.47 -16.08
C VAL A 236 9.50 0.02 -17.47
N SER A 237 9.93 -1.19 -17.88
CA SER A 237 9.52 -1.73 -19.18
C SER A 237 8.03 -2.10 -19.17
N GLY A 238 7.38 -2.10 -20.34
CA GLY A 238 5.96 -2.50 -20.45
C GLY A 238 5.67 -3.88 -19.84
N PRO A 239 6.47 -4.92 -20.15
CA PRO A 239 6.29 -6.23 -19.54
C PRO A 239 6.54 -6.27 -18.02
N ASP A 240 7.49 -5.49 -17.49
CA ASP A 240 7.70 -5.41 -16.04
C ASP A 240 6.54 -4.66 -15.36
N ALA A 241 6.04 -3.58 -15.97
CA ALA A 241 4.87 -2.87 -15.46
C ALA A 241 3.64 -3.79 -15.40
N ALA A 242 3.35 -4.53 -16.47
CA ALA A 242 2.24 -5.49 -16.50
C ALA A 242 2.40 -6.57 -15.41
N ALA A 243 3.62 -7.11 -15.23
CA ALA A 243 3.90 -8.10 -14.20
C ALA A 243 3.77 -7.54 -12.78
N VAL A 244 4.16 -6.29 -12.54
CA VAL A 244 3.95 -5.60 -11.26
C VAL A 244 2.47 -5.36 -10.99
N MET A 245 1.69 -4.93 -11.99
CA MET A 245 0.23 -4.80 -11.85
C MET A 245 -0.44 -6.14 -11.52
N HIS A 246 0.01 -7.22 -12.16
CA HIS A 246 -0.46 -8.58 -11.90
C HIS A 246 -0.12 -9.05 -10.47
N LEU A 247 1.14 -8.87 -10.05
CA LEU A 247 1.60 -9.17 -8.70
C LEU A 247 0.70 -8.49 -7.66
N TRP A 248 0.50 -7.18 -7.77
CA TRP A 248 -0.32 -6.44 -6.81
C TRP A 248 -1.80 -6.75 -6.93
N SER A 249 -2.33 -7.08 -8.11
CA SER A 249 -3.71 -7.59 -8.22
C SER A 249 -3.88 -8.88 -7.41
N TYR A 250 -2.89 -9.78 -7.45
CA TYR A 250 -2.95 -11.02 -6.65
C TYR A 250 -2.79 -10.77 -5.16
N VAL A 251 -1.86 -9.88 -4.76
CA VAL A 251 -1.75 -9.46 -3.37
C VAL A 251 -3.04 -8.81 -2.87
N GLY A 252 -3.67 -7.95 -3.67
CA GLY A 252 -4.96 -7.34 -3.37
C GLY A 252 -6.05 -8.38 -3.12
N TRP A 253 -6.15 -9.39 -3.99
CA TRP A 253 -7.07 -10.50 -3.82
C TRP A 253 -6.79 -11.28 -2.53
N LEU A 254 -5.52 -11.61 -2.24
CA LEU A 254 -5.12 -12.27 -0.99
C LEU A 254 -5.49 -11.45 0.24
N MET A 255 -5.45 -10.12 0.13
CA MET A 255 -5.81 -9.15 1.18
C MET A 255 -7.32 -8.87 1.30
N GLY A 256 -8.15 -9.52 0.48
CA GLY A 256 -9.61 -9.39 0.54
C GLY A 256 -10.20 -8.24 -0.26
N VAL A 257 -9.42 -7.59 -1.13
CA VAL A 257 -9.94 -6.60 -2.08
C VAL A 257 -10.78 -7.31 -3.13
N GLU A 258 -12.01 -6.83 -3.31
CA GLU A 258 -12.95 -7.36 -4.30
C GLU A 258 -12.41 -7.29 -5.74
N ASP A 259 -12.73 -8.29 -6.56
CA ASP A 259 -12.13 -8.48 -7.89
C ASP A 259 -12.32 -7.27 -8.82
N ALA A 260 -13.48 -6.60 -8.73
CA ALA A 260 -13.81 -5.40 -9.50
C ALA A 260 -12.87 -4.21 -9.25
N TRP A 261 -12.18 -4.19 -8.11
CA TRP A 261 -11.28 -3.12 -7.70
C TRP A 261 -9.81 -3.42 -7.99
N LEU A 262 -9.49 -4.64 -8.44
CA LEU A 262 -8.12 -5.04 -8.68
C LEU A 262 -7.54 -4.29 -9.89
N PRO A 263 -6.35 -3.67 -9.77
CA PRO A 263 -5.82 -2.82 -10.82
C PRO A 263 -5.14 -3.69 -11.91
N ARG A 264 -5.96 -4.32 -12.77
CA ARG A 264 -5.52 -5.27 -13.82
C ARG A 264 -4.51 -4.69 -14.81
N THR A 265 -4.57 -3.38 -15.03
CA THR A 265 -3.67 -2.66 -15.95
C THR A 265 -3.31 -1.30 -15.39
N GLU A 266 -2.21 -0.70 -15.84
CA GLU A 266 -1.83 0.66 -15.43
C GLU A 266 -2.88 1.71 -15.83
N ARG A 267 -3.63 1.49 -16.92
CA ARG A 267 -4.72 2.42 -17.30
C ARG A 267 -5.90 2.31 -16.34
N ALA A 268 -6.35 1.09 -16.04
CA ALA A 268 -7.42 0.86 -15.07
C ALA A 268 -7.03 1.40 -13.69
N GLY A 269 -5.82 1.11 -13.24
CA GLY A 269 -5.31 1.61 -11.96
C GLY A 269 -5.21 3.13 -11.89
N ARG A 270 -4.80 3.81 -12.98
CA ARG A 270 -4.78 5.29 -13.03
C ARG A 270 -6.19 5.88 -12.96
N ARG A 271 -7.17 5.24 -13.61
CA ARG A 271 -8.59 5.63 -13.50
C ARG A 271 -9.09 5.47 -12.08
N LEU A 272 -8.87 4.31 -11.46
CA LEU A 272 -9.26 4.06 -10.07
C LEU A 272 -8.61 5.05 -9.10
N LEU A 273 -7.30 5.30 -9.20
CA LEU A 273 -6.63 6.32 -8.37
C LEU A 273 -7.23 7.72 -8.56
N TYR A 274 -7.60 8.09 -9.80
CA TYR A 274 -8.32 9.34 -10.03
C TYR A 274 -9.71 9.31 -9.38
N HIS A 275 -10.46 8.21 -9.50
CA HIS A 275 -11.77 8.05 -8.90
C HIS A 275 -11.72 8.21 -7.38
N PHE A 276 -10.76 7.58 -6.71
CA PHE A 276 -10.58 7.74 -5.26
C PHE A 276 -10.23 9.19 -4.91
N LEU A 277 -9.12 9.73 -5.46
CA LEU A 277 -8.65 11.06 -5.06
C LEU A 277 -9.61 12.20 -5.45
N SER A 278 -10.44 12.03 -6.48
CA SER A 278 -11.46 13.01 -6.86
C SER A 278 -12.73 12.95 -5.98
N ASN A 279 -12.84 11.95 -5.10
CA ASN A 279 -13.93 11.78 -4.15
C ASN A 279 -13.46 11.74 -2.69
N ASP A 280 -12.16 11.73 -2.42
CA ASP A 280 -11.61 11.73 -1.07
C ASP A 280 -11.76 13.10 -0.39
N PRO A 281 -11.88 13.12 0.96
CA PRO A 281 -11.87 14.35 1.73
C PRO A 281 -10.48 15.03 1.71
N PRO A 282 -10.43 16.35 1.90
CA PRO A 282 -9.18 17.10 2.06
C PRO A 282 -8.38 16.61 3.29
N PRO A 283 -7.08 16.97 3.40
CA PRO A 283 -6.28 16.65 4.56
C PRO A 283 -6.83 17.29 5.84
N ASP A 284 -6.60 16.61 6.95
CA ASP A 284 -6.99 17.00 8.30
C ASP A 284 -5.78 17.03 9.27
N ALA A 285 -6.03 17.15 10.57
CA ALA A 285 -4.96 17.13 11.57
C ALA A 285 -4.16 15.82 11.57
N ASN A 286 -4.82 14.67 11.34
CA ASN A 286 -4.16 13.37 11.25
C ASN A 286 -3.20 13.32 10.05
N SER A 287 -3.62 13.89 8.92
CA SER A 287 -2.80 14.02 7.70
C SER A 287 -1.47 14.73 8.00
N VAL A 288 -1.52 15.86 8.71
CA VAL A 288 -0.32 16.62 9.10
C VAL A 288 0.52 15.87 10.12
N ALA A 289 -0.10 15.27 11.14
CA ALA A 289 0.60 14.54 12.20
C ALA A 289 1.39 13.34 11.65
N LEU A 290 0.75 12.53 10.80
CA LEU A 290 1.37 11.35 10.18
C LEU A 290 2.47 11.73 9.19
N ALA A 291 2.27 12.81 8.42
CA ALA A 291 3.30 13.33 7.53
C ALA A 291 4.55 13.80 8.29
N ARG A 292 4.37 14.52 9.40
CA ARG A 292 5.48 14.94 10.27
C ARG A 292 6.19 13.75 10.88
N ALA A 293 5.45 12.80 11.45
CA ALA A 293 6.02 11.59 12.04
C ALA A 293 6.88 10.80 11.04
N LEU A 294 6.45 10.71 9.78
CA LEU A 294 7.22 10.05 8.72
C LEU A 294 8.51 10.81 8.35
N ILE A 295 8.49 12.14 8.30
CA ILE A 295 9.68 12.95 8.00
C ILE A 295 10.65 12.97 9.19
N GLU A 296 10.13 12.93 10.41
CA GLU A 296 10.87 13.03 11.67
C GLU A 296 11.26 11.67 12.27
N MET A 297 11.02 10.56 11.56
CA MET A 297 11.39 9.20 12.00
C MET A 297 12.92 8.98 12.14
N THR A 298 13.73 9.96 11.78
CA THR A 298 15.20 9.92 11.84
C THR A 298 15.72 11.24 12.41
N ASP A 299 16.64 11.14 13.39
CA ASP A 299 17.29 12.32 13.97
C ASP A 299 18.37 12.92 13.05
N ASP A 300 18.79 12.17 12.03
CA ASP A 300 19.73 12.64 11.02
C ASP A 300 19.11 13.74 10.15
N ARG A 301 19.59 14.98 10.36
CA ARG A 301 19.19 16.18 9.62
C ARG A 301 19.35 16.02 8.11
N TRP A 302 20.39 15.32 7.65
CA TRP A 302 20.64 15.14 6.21
C TRP A 302 19.63 14.19 5.58
N GLU A 303 19.31 13.08 6.24
CA GLU A 303 18.26 12.16 5.79
C GLU A 303 16.89 12.85 5.77
N ARG A 304 16.60 13.72 6.75
CA ARG A 304 15.37 14.53 6.78
C ARG A 304 15.28 15.51 5.60
N GLU A 305 16.37 16.23 5.28
CA GLU A 305 16.40 17.14 4.14
C GLU A 305 16.28 16.39 2.80
N ARG A 306 16.87 15.18 2.71
CA ARG A 306 16.67 14.28 1.57
C ARG A 306 15.22 13.83 1.43
N ALA A 307 14.60 13.41 2.53
CA ALA A 307 13.19 13.01 2.58
C ALA A 307 12.27 14.13 2.10
N LEU A 308 12.43 15.34 2.63
CA LEU A 308 11.65 16.51 2.20
C LEU A 308 11.90 16.86 0.73
N SER A 309 13.15 16.82 0.28
CA SER A 309 13.51 17.12 -1.11
C SER A 309 12.90 16.14 -2.12
N VAL A 310 12.97 14.83 -1.86
CA VAL A 310 12.34 13.84 -2.74
C VAL A 310 10.82 13.88 -2.64
N SER A 311 10.26 14.17 -1.47
CA SER A 311 8.80 14.36 -1.32
C SER A 311 8.30 15.54 -2.16
N THR A 312 9.02 16.67 -2.17
CA THR A 312 8.72 17.80 -3.06
C THR A 312 8.73 17.38 -4.53
N TRP A 313 9.71 16.58 -4.94
CA TRP A 313 9.81 16.11 -6.33
C TRP A 313 8.65 15.20 -6.72
N LEU A 314 8.30 14.23 -5.87
CA LEU A 314 7.28 13.23 -6.16
C LEU A 314 5.86 13.79 -6.06
N LEU A 315 5.57 14.60 -5.03
CA LEU A 315 4.21 15.04 -4.71
C LEU A 315 3.93 16.50 -5.14
N GLY A 316 4.98 17.31 -5.29
CA GLY A 316 4.87 18.72 -5.66
C GLY A 316 4.49 19.66 -4.52
N ARG A 317 4.64 20.97 -4.76
CA ARG A 317 4.47 22.04 -3.76
C ARG A 317 3.11 22.06 -3.06
N HIS A 318 2.03 21.72 -3.78
CA HIS A 318 0.68 21.80 -3.23
C HIS A 318 0.45 20.68 -2.23
N ALA A 319 0.89 19.46 -2.54
CA ALA A 319 0.82 18.32 -1.62
C ALA A 319 1.65 18.57 -0.36
N MET A 320 2.87 19.11 -0.49
CA MET A 320 3.70 19.46 0.67
C MET A 320 2.99 20.44 1.61
N ARG A 321 2.33 21.47 1.05
CA ARG A 321 1.54 22.43 1.82
C ARG A 321 0.31 21.78 2.47
N ASP A 322 -0.42 20.96 1.72
CA ASP A 322 -1.59 20.21 2.19
C ASP A 322 -1.22 19.32 3.40
N LEU A 323 0.01 18.78 3.41
CA LEU A 323 0.55 17.93 4.49
C LEU A 323 1.21 18.74 5.64
N GLY A 324 1.20 20.08 5.57
CA GLY A 324 1.87 20.93 6.57
C GLY A 324 3.39 20.76 6.64
N LEU A 325 4.01 20.27 5.56
CA LEU A 325 5.45 20.05 5.46
C LEU A 325 6.15 21.24 4.78
N PRO A 326 7.39 21.57 5.20
CA PRO A 326 8.13 22.67 4.58
C PRO A 326 8.52 22.31 3.15
N TYR A 327 8.41 23.28 2.24
CA TYR A 327 8.95 23.14 0.90
C TYR A 327 10.49 23.09 0.95
N ARG A 328 11.06 22.12 0.24
CA ARG A 328 12.50 22.01 -0.02
C ARG A 328 12.73 21.86 -1.51
N LEU A 329 13.76 22.53 -2.03
CA LEU A 329 14.13 22.38 -3.43
C LEU A 329 14.32 20.89 -3.75
N PRO A 330 13.84 20.40 -4.91
CA PRO A 330 13.82 18.97 -5.24
C PRO A 330 15.19 18.44 -5.69
N TRP A 331 16.29 18.95 -5.11
CA TRP A 331 17.66 18.57 -5.45
C TRP A 331 17.89 17.05 -5.34
N TYR A 332 17.35 16.39 -4.32
CA TYR A 332 17.56 14.96 -4.14
C TYR A 332 16.78 14.16 -5.19
N GLY A 333 15.53 14.54 -5.47
CA GLY A 333 14.75 13.95 -6.57
C GLY A 333 15.47 14.07 -7.92
N LEU A 334 15.99 15.26 -8.23
CA LEU A 334 16.75 15.52 -9.46
C LEU A 334 18.04 14.69 -9.55
N THR A 335 18.80 14.58 -8.44
CA THR A 335 20.00 13.72 -8.42
C THR A 335 19.65 12.24 -8.58
N ARG A 336 18.51 11.78 -8.04
CA ARG A 336 18.00 10.42 -8.30
C ARG A 336 17.65 10.23 -9.77
N VAL A 337 17.00 11.20 -10.43
CA VAL A 337 16.72 11.15 -11.87
C VAL A 337 18.02 10.98 -12.66
N ALA A 338 19.01 11.84 -12.42
CA ALA A 338 20.30 11.75 -13.10
C ALA A 338 20.97 10.37 -12.89
N ALA A 339 21.01 9.90 -11.64
CA ALA A 339 21.57 8.58 -11.31
C ALA A 339 20.82 7.43 -12.00
N ASN A 340 19.49 7.50 -12.08
CA ASN A 340 18.67 6.43 -12.65
C ASN A 340 18.67 6.44 -14.18
N LEU A 341 18.86 7.59 -14.82
CA LEU A 341 19.15 7.65 -16.26
C LEU A 341 20.46 6.93 -16.59
N LEU A 342 21.49 7.05 -15.76
CA LEU A 342 22.75 6.33 -15.96
C LEU A 342 22.61 4.83 -15.63
N VAL A 343 22.08 4.50 -14.46
CA VAL A 343 22.06 3.13 -13.95
C VAL A 343 20.96 2.29 -14.60
N SER A 344 19.71 2.77 -14.58
CA SER A 344 18.56 2.00 -15.05
C SER A 344 18.41 2.06 -16.57
N GLN A 345 18.58 3.24 -17.18
CA GLN A 345 18.45 3.41 -18.64
C GLN A 345 19.75 3.12 -19.40
N GLY A 346 20.91 3.30 -18.77
CA GLY A 346 22.21 2.92 -19.33
C GLY A 346 22.57 1.47 -19.02
N LEU A 347 23.16 1.23 -17.83
CA LEU A 347 23.67 -0.10 -17.43
C LEU A 347 22.59 -1.19 -17.47
N GLY A 348 21.36 -0.86 -17.09
CA GLY A 348 20.23 -1.79 -17.08
C GLY A 348 19.83 -2.33 -18.46
N ARG A 349 20.23 -1.66 -19.56
CA ARG A 349 19.94 -2.10 -20.93
C ARG A 349 21.02 -3.01 -21.53
N LEU A 350 22.20 -3.06 -20.92
CA LEU A 350 23.29 -3.91 -21.39
C LEU A 350 22.97 -5.39 -21.14
N PRO A 351 23.56 -6.33 -21.91
CA PRO A 351 23.48 -7.75 -21.60
C PRO A 351 23.91 -8.02 -20.15
N GLY A 352 23.06 -8.73 -19.39
CA GLY A 352 23.28 -8.96 -17.96
C GLY A 352 22.93 -7.79 -17.03
N GLY A 353 22.56 -6.62 -17.57
CA GLY A 353 22.19 -5.43 -16.80
C GLY A 353 21.08 -5.67 -15.78
N ARG A 354 20.09 -6.51 -16.13
CA ARG A 354 19.03 -6.92 -15.20
C ARG A 354 19.56 -7.67 -13.97
N LYS A 355 20.51 -8.60 -14.16
CA LYS A 355 21.16 -9.32 -13.05
C LYS A 355 21.96 -8.35 -12.18
N LEU A 356 22.63 -7.37 -12.78
CA LEU A 356 23.36 -6.33 -12.06
C LEU A 356 22.43 -5.46 -11.20
N LEU A 357 21.30 -5.00 -11.76
CA LEU A 357 20.30 -4.22 -11.04
C LEU A 357 19.70 -5.01 -9.87
N LEU A 358 19.38 -6.29 -10.09
CA LEU A 358 18.88 -7.16 -9.04
C LEU A 358 19.92 -7.34 -7.91
N ALA A 359 21.17 -7.66 -8.25
CA ALA A 359 22.25 -7.81 -7.26
C ALA A 359 22.50 -6.51 -6.49
N ARG A 360 22.41 -5.35 -7.16
CA ARG A 360 22.48 -4.03 -6.53
C ARG A 360 21.32 -3.82 -5.56
N GLY A 361 20.09 -4.08 -5.97
CA GLY A 361 18.90 -3.95 -5.13
C GLY A 361 18.99 -4.82 -3.88
N GLU A 362 19.44 -6.06 -4.02
CA GLU A 362 19.67 -6.96 -2.89
C GLU A 362 20.72 -6.46 -1.89
N ARG A 363 21.84 -5.91 -2.38
CA ARG A 363 22.84 -5.29 -1.50
C ARG A 363 22.28 -4.09 -0.75
N GLN A 364 21.52 -3.24 -1.45
CA GLN A 364 20.90 -2.06 -0.86
C GLN A 364 19.88 -2.42 0.22
N ALA A 365 19.02 -3.42 -0.04
CA ALA A 365 18.06 -3.93 0.93
C ALA A 365 18.77 -4.45 2.19
N ARG A 366 19.79 -5.30 2.05
CA ARG A 366 20.57 -5.80 3.20
C ARG A 366 21.18 -4.68 4.04
N ALA A 367 21.78 -3.68 3.38
CA ALA A 367 22.37 -2.54 4.07
C ALA A 367 21.32 -1.66 4.78
N GLN A 368 20.10 -1.57 4.25
CA GLN A 368 19.01 -0.85 4.90
C GLN A 368 18.54 -1.54 6.18
N PHE A 369 18.31 -2.86 6.11
CA PHE A 369 17.91 -3.65 7.29
C PHE A 369 19.00 -3.65 8.37
N ALA A 370 20.27 -3.81 8.00
CA ALA A 370 21.38 -3.73 8.96
C ALA A 370 21.40 -2.40 9.73
N ARG A 371 21.27 -1.25 9.03
CA ARG A 371 21.20 0.08 9.66
C ARG A 371 20.00 0.23 10.60
N TRP A 372 18.88 -0.39 10.25
CA TRP A 372 17.69 -0.39 11.07
C TRP A 372 17.85 -1.22 12.34
N ASP A 373 18.53 -2.35 12.28
CA ASP A 373 18.79 -3.21 13.42
C ASP A 373 19.83 -2.60 14.36
N GLU A 374 20.85 -1.92 13.82
CA GLU A 374 21.81 -1.14 14.62
C GLU A 374 21.09 -0.05 15.43
N ARG A 375 20.20 0.74 14.80
CA ARG A 375 19.43 1.78 15.52
C ARG A 375 18.51 1.21 16.60
N ALA A 376 18.00 -0.02 16.42
CA ALA A 376 17.17 -0.68 17.43
C ALA A 376 17.95 -1.19 18.65
N ARG A 377 19.28 -1.17 18.63
CA ARG A 377 20.12 -1.54 19.79
C ARG A 377 20.45 -0.35 20.70
N PHE A 378 20.20 0.88 20.25
CA PHE A 378 20.49 2.13 20.96
C PHE A 378 19.24 2.85 21.49
N HIS A 379 18.07 2.25 21.29
CA HIS A 379 16.76 2.67 21.82
C HIS A 379 16.11 1.46 22.47
#